data_AF-A0A7S1PWE7-F1
#
_entry.id   AF-A0A7S1PWE7-F1
#
_cell.length_a   1.000
_cell.length_b   1.000
_cell.length_c   1.000
_cell.angle_alpha   90.00
_cell.angle_beta   90.00
_cell.angle_gamma   90.00
#
_symmetry.space_group_name_H-M   'P 1'
#
loop_
_entity.id
_entity.type
_entity.pdbx_description
1 polymer ?
#
loop_
_entity_poly.entity_id
_entity_poly.type
_entity_poly.pdbx_seq_one_letter_code
_entity_poly.pdbx_strand_id
1 'polypeptide(L)'
;EKCLQWAWALALMEGMCRSELQPELITYNAAISACENVQRWDWVLQLLVSLRQEELRPDVVTYGAAISCFEKGRQWQLALQLMAEVLSGRLEPTVITHCAAISACARSGRWRWALHLLAAARDSGLPPDAATFSVALAACEVGQRSVLALPLQEELQESGVALIGRSSGP
;
A
#
# COMPACT_ATOMS: atom_id res chain seq x y z
N GLU A 1 17.92 -15.25 -3.63
CA GLU A 1 18.11 -15.27 -2.16
C GLU A 1 16.95 -14.72 -1.33
N LYS A 2 16.23 -13.67 -1.77
CA LYS A 2 15.13 -13.06 -0.98
C LYS A 2 13.92 -13.97 -0.67
N CYS A 3 13.66 -15.00 -1.48
CA CYS A 3 12.54 -15.93 -1.26
C CYS A 3 12.71 -16.88 -0.05
N LEU A 4 13.90 -16.97 0.56
CA LEU A 4 14.10 -17.79 1.76
C LEU A 4 13.95 -16.98 3.05
N GLN A 5 14.01 -15.65 2.97
CA GLN A 5 14.03 -14.77 4.13
C GLN A 5 12.68 -14.73 4.87
N TRP A 6 11.55 -14.85 4.16
CA TRP A 6 10.22 -14.91 4.81
C TRP A 6 10.01 -16.22 5.58
N ALA A 7 10.39 -17.36 4.99
CA ALA A 7 10.24 -18.66 5.63
C ALA A 7 11.12 -18.76 6.88
N TRP A 8 12.35 -18.23 6.80
CA TRP A 8 13.24 -18.12 7.95
C TRP A 8 12.74 -17.11 8.99
N ALA A 9 12.22 -15.95 8.59
CA ALA A 9 11.66 -14.98 9.52
C ALA A 9 10.45 -15.56 10.29
N LEU A 10 9.55 -16.27 9.60
CA LEU A 10 8.42 -16.95 10.23
C LEU A 10 8.87 -18.11 11.12
N ALA A 11 9.81 -18.94 10.66
CA ALA A 11 10.35 -20.04 11.46
C ALA A 11 11.10 -19.56 12.71
N LEU A 12 11.83 -18.44 12.59
CA LEU A 12 12.50 -17.79 13.72
C LEU A 12 11.46 -17.24 14.71
N MET A 13 10.39 -16.61 14.21
CA MET A 13 9.33 -16.09 15.05
C MET A 13 8.56 -17.21 15.78
N GLU A 14 8.21 -18.31 15.08
CA GLU A 14 7.66 -19.50 15.72
C GLU A 14 8.62 -20.10 16.75
N GLY A 15 9.92 -20.11 16.46
CA GLY A 15 10.96 -20.55 17.39
C GLY A 15 11.06 -19.68 18.64
N MET A 16 10.94 -18.35 18.51
CA MET A 16 10.93 -17.42 19.63
C MET A 16 9.69 -17.62 20.51
N CYS A 17 8.50 -17.73 19.90
CA CYS A 17 7.26 -18.02 20.63
C CYS A 17 7.32 -19.34 21.40
N ARG A 18 7.98 -20.37 20.84
CA ARG A 18 8.18 -21.67 21.51
C ARG A 18 9.21 -21.64 22.62
N SER A 19 10.10 -20.64 22.64
CA SER A 19 11.22 -20.53 23.59
C SER A 19 10.96 -19.51 24.70
N GLU A 20 9.70 -19.08 24.90
CA GLU A 20 9.29 -18.02 25.84
C GLU A 20 9.98 -16.66 25.61
N LEU A 21 10.61 -16.46 24.45
CA LEU A 21 11.18 -15.16 24.08
C LEU A 21 10.07 -14.30 23.49
N GLN A 22 9.73 -13.20 24.16
CA GLN A 22 8.71 -12.27 23.69
C GLN A 22 9.18 -11.59 22.39
N PRO A 23 8.50 -11.81 21.24
CA PRO A 23 8.85 -11.13 20.01
C PRO A 23 8.55 -9.64 20.14
N GLU A 24 9.56 -8.81 19.93
CA GLU A 24 9.41 -7.35 19.94
C GLU A 24 8.85 -6.83 18.61
N LEU A 25 8.45 -5.55 18.57
CA LEU A 25 7.96 -4.87 17.36
C LEU A 25 8.93 -5.01 16.17
N ILE A 26 10.25 -5.00 16.43
CA ILE A 26 11.29 -5.16 15.41
C ILE A 26 11.17 -6.53 14.71
N THR A 27 10.88 -7.60 15.47
CA THR A 27 10.70 -8.96 14.94
C THR A 27 9.49 -9.02 14.02
N TYR A 28 8.36 -8.42 14.42
CA TYR A 28 7.17 -8.33 13.59
C TYR A 28 7.40 -7.51 12.33
N ASN A 29 8.09 -6.35 12.43
CA ASN A 29 8.41 -5.52 11.27
C ASN A 29 9.29 -6.25 10.25
N ALA A 30 10.25 -7.05 10.73
CA ALA A 30 11.08 -7.89 9.87
C ALA A 30 10.24 -8.99 9.18
N ALA A 31 9.36 -9.66 9.93
CA ALA A 31 8.48 -10.70 9.37
C ALA A 31 7.50 -10.13 8.33
N ILE A 32 6.87 -8.98 8.61
CA ILE A 32 5.95 -8.31 7.68
C ILE A 32 6.68 -7.85 6.42
N SER A 33 7.84 -7.21 6.56
CA SER A 33 8.68 -6.82 5.41
C SER A 33 9.10 -8.02 4.56
N ALA A 34 9.39 -9.16 5.20
CA ALA A 34 9.73 -10.38 4.48
C ALA A 34 8.51 -10.95 3.73
N CYS A 35 7.32 -10.94 4.34
CA CYS A 35 6.07 -11.36 3.70
C CYS A 35 5.66 -10.45 2.53
N GLU A 36 5.96 -9.15 2.61
CA GLU A 36 5.73 -8.18 1.54
C GLU A 36 6.44 -8.58 0.24
N ASN A 37 7.68 -9.05 0.33
CA ASN A 37 8.48 -9.48 -0.82
C ASN A 37 7.90 -10.71 -1.53
N VAL A 38 7.09 -11.51 -0.83
CA VAL A 38 6.50 -12.76 -1.32
C VAL A 38 4.99 -12.60 -1.57
N GLN A 39 4.46 -11.39 -1.38
CA GLN A 39 3.06 -11.04 -1.63
C GLN A 39 2.07 -11.89 -0.82
N ARG A 40 2.49 -12.38 0.35
CA ARG A 40 1.68 -13.18 1.29
C ARG A 40 0.91 -12.28 2.25
N TRP A 41 -0.11 -11.62 1.70
CA TRP A 41 -0.97 -10.71 2.45
C TRP A 41 -1.76 -11.41 3.57
N ASP A 42 -2.03 -12.70 3.42
CA ASP A 42 -2.67 -13.56 4.40
C ASP A 42 -1.86 -13.66 5.70
N TRP A 43 -0.56 -13.86 5.58
CA TRP A 43 0.36 -13.90 6.72
C TRP A 43 0.54 -12.52 7.35
N VAL A 44 0.67 -11.47 6.54
CA VAL A 44 0.76 -10.10 7.05
C VAL A 44 -0.46 -9.75 7.92
N LEU A 45 -1.65 -10.15 7.51
CA LEU A 45 -2.86 -9.93 8.31
C LEU A 45 -2.80 -10.67 9.65
N GLN A 46 -2.34 -11.93 9.67
CA GLN A 46 -2.16 -12.69 10.92
C GLN A 46 -1.14 -12.03 11.83
N LEU A 47 0.01 -11.59 11.29
CA LEU A 47 1.05 -10.89 12.03
C LEU A 47 0.54 -9.59 12.67
N LEU A 48 -0.28 -8.82 11.97
CA LEU A 48 -0.89 -7.60 12.51
C LEU A 48 -1.91 -7.87 13.61
N VAL A 49 -2.62 -8.99 13.54
CA VAL A 49 -3.55 -9.41 14.61
C VAL A 49 -2.76 -9.85 15.84
N SER A 50 -1.73 -10.67 15.66
CA SER A 50 -0.84 -11.10 16.76
C SER A 50 -0.15 -9.91 17.43
N LEU A 51 0.37 -8.95 16.66
CA LEU A 51 0.98 -7.73 17.18
C LEU A 51 0.01 -6.95 18.08
N ARG A 52 -1.27 -6.84 17.69
CA ARG A 52 -2.32 -6.20 18.51
C ARG A 52 -2.66 -7.01 19.78
N GLN A 53 -2.64 -8.34 19.71
CA GLN A 53 -2.91 -9.21 20.86
C GLN A 53 -1.80 -9.10 21.91
N GLU A 54 -0.55 -8.93 21.48
CA GLU A 54 0.61 -8.69 22.35
C GLU A 54 0.70 -7.23 22.84
N GLU A 55 -0.35 -6.42 22.63
CA GLU A 55 -0.42 -5.00 23.00
C GLU A 55 0.71 -4.12 22.42
N LEU A 56 1.40 -4.61 21.39
CA LEU A 56 2.41 -3.86 20.67
C LEU A 56 1.72 -2.83 19.75
N ARG A 57 2.31 -1.64 19.62
CA ARG A 57 1.79 -0.60 18.73
C ARG A 57 2.50 -0.68 17.39
N PRO A 58 1.80 -0.97 16.27
CA PRO A 58 2.40 -0.89 14.96
C PRO A 58 2.84 0.54 14.67
N ASP A 59 3.99 0.68 14.01
CA ASP A 59 4.55 1.97 13.59
C ASP A 59 4.33 2.21 12.09
N VAL A 60 4.82 3.35 11.61
CA VAL A 60 4.72 3.73 10.18
C VAL A 60 5.37 2.68 9.27
N VAL A 61 6.43 2.01 9.73
CA VAL A 61 7.11 0.96 8.97
C VAL A 61 6.23 -0.27 8.86
N THR A 62 5.60 -0.69 9.98
CA THR A 62 4.65 -1.81 10.00
C THR A 62 3.50 -1.56 9.02
N TYR A 63 2.88 -0.39 9.10
CA TYR A 63 1.76 -0.01 8.24
C TYR A 63 2.17 0.13 6.78
N GLY A 64 3.34 0.72 6.49
CA GLY A 64 3.87 0.86 5.14
C GLY A 64 4.07 -0.48 4.43
N ALA A 65 4.77 -1.41 5.09
CA ALA A 65 5.00 -2.75 4.55
C ALA A 65 3.68 -3.53 4.39
N ALA A 66 2.74 -3.39 5.33
CA ALA A 66 1.45 -4.05 5.24
C ALA A 66 0.59 -3.54 4.09
N ILE A 67 0.44 -2.22 3.93
CA ILE A 67 -0.34 -1.62 2.85
C ILE A 67 0.28 -1.97 1.48
N SER A 68 1.61 -1.94 1.36
CA SER A 68 2.31 -2.40 0.15
C SER A 68 2.04 -3.87 -0.16
N CYS A 69 2.01 -4.74 0.86
CA CYS A 69 1.65 -6.15 0.67
C CYS A 69 0.19 -6.31 0.20
N PHE A 70 -0.75 -5.55 0.77
CA PHE A 70 -2.16 -5.57 0.34
C PHE A 70 -2.36 -5.00 -1.06
N GLU A 71 -1.58 -4.01 -1.47
CA GLU A 71 -1.55 -3.48 -2.84
C GLU A 71 -1.17 -4.58 -3.84
N LYS A 72 -0.05 -5.27 -3.59
CA LYS A 72 0.40 -6.42 -4.40
C LYS A 72 -0.61 -7.56 -4.39
N GLY A 73 -1.25 -7.81 -3.25
CA GLY A 73 -2.30 -8.81 -3.06
C GLY A 73 -3.69 -8.43 -3.59
N ARG A 74 -3.85 -7.23 -4.17
CA ARG A 74 -5.14 -6.66 -4.63
C ARG A 74 -6.22 -6.61 -3.53
N GLN A 75 -5.81 -6.52 -2.27
CA GLN A 75 -6.71 -6.45 -1.11
C GLN A 75 -7.01 -4.99 -0.76
N TRP A 76 -7.72 -4.28 -1.65
CA TRP A 76 -7.99 -2.85 -1.50
C TRP A 76 -8.77 -2.49 -0.23
N GLN A 77 -9.68 -3.37 0.23
CA GLN A 77 -10.44 -3.12 1.47
C GLN A 77 -9.50 -3.09 2.69
N LEU A 78 -8.57 -4.05 2.76
CA LEU A 78 -7.60 -4.11 3.85
C LEU A 78 -6.65 -2.91 3.78
N ALA A 79 -6.16 -2.56 2.59
CA ALA A 79 -5.32 -1.38 2.40
C ALA A 79 -6.01 -0.08 2.89
N LEU A 80 -7.29 0.11 2.55
CA LEU A 80 -8.08 1.26 3.02
C LEU A 80 -8.31 1.25 4.53
N GLN A 81 -8.58 0.07 5.11
CA GLN A 81 -8.80 -0.06 6.54
C GLN A 81 -7.53 0.31 7.32
N LEU A 82 -6.36 -0.20 6.91
CA LEU A 82 -5.09 0.19 7.55
C LEU A 82 -4.78 1.67 7.33
N MET A 83 -5.08 2.23 6.15
CA MET A 83 -4.89 3.65 5.91
C MET A 83 -5.75 4.51 6.84
N ALA A 84 -7.01 4.12 7.07
CA ALA A 84 -7.88 4.77 8.03
C ALA A 84 -7.35 4.65 9.47
N GLU A 85 -6.81 3.49 9.84
CA GLU A 85 -6.14 3.30 11.13
C GLU A 85 -4.95 4.26 11.30
N VAL A 86 -4.07 4.38 10.30
CA VAL A 86 -2.92 5.31 10.31
C VAL A 86 -3.38 6.75 10.51
N LEU A 87 -4.35 7.20 9.72
CA LEU A 87 -4.93 8.54 9.81
C LEU A 87 -5.57 8.81 11.18
N SER A 88 -6.25 7.80 11.75
CA SER A 88 -6.90 7.91 13.07
C SER A 88 -5.91 7.87 14.24
N GLY A 89 -4.79 7.15 14.07
CA GLY A 89 -3.78 6.93 15.09
C GLY A 89 -2.81 8.10 15.30
N ARG A 90 -3.03 9.25 14.64
CA ARG A 90 -2.09 10.38 14.56
C ARG A 90 -0.70 9.99 14.02
N LEU A 91 -0.62 8.87 13.30
CA LEU A 91 0.58 8.52 12.56
C LEU A 91 0.52 9.28 11.25
N GLU A 92 1.57 10.03 10.90
CA GLU A 92 1.61 10.71 9.62
C GLU A 92 1.82 9.68 8.51
N PRO A 93 0.84 9.49 7.61
CA PRO A 93 1.04 8.63 6.46
C PRO A 93 2.13 9.22 5.58
N THR A 94 3.02 8.36 5.11
CA THR A 94 4.02 8.72 4.12
C THR A 94 3.42 8.76 2.72
N VAL A 95 4.09 9.43 1.78
CA VAL A 95 3.76 9.37 0.34
C VAL A 95 3.61 7.92 -0.12
N ILE A 96 4.50 7.04 0.34
CA ILE A 96 4.50 5.60 0.00
C ILE A 96 3.19 4.93 0.45
N THR A 97 2.73 5.17 1.68
CA THR A 97 1.46 4.59 2.18
C THR A 97 0.24 5.06 1.39
N HIS A 98 0.20 6.35 1.03
CA HIS A 98 -0.87 6.90 0.18
C HIS A 98 -0.84 6.29 -1.23
N CYS A 99 0.33 6.27 -1.87
CA CYS A 99 0.53 5.70 -3.20
C CYS A 99 0.12 4.23 -3.27
N ALA A 100 0.51 3.44 -2.26
CA ALA A 100 0.16 2.02 -2.19
C ALA A 100 -1.35 1.81 -2.01
N ALA A 101 -2.02 2.59 -1.15
CA ALA A 101 -3.48 2.50 -0.97
C ALA A 101 -4.27 2.89 -2.25
N ILE A 102 -3.83 3.95 -2.94
CA ILE A 102 -4.41 4.39 -4.22
C ILE A 102 -4.22 3.30 -5.28
N SER A 103 -3.00 2.78 -5.39
CA SER A 103 -2.66 1.70 -6.33
C SER A 103 -3.45 0.43 -6.06
N ALA A 104 -3.65 0.04 -4.79
CA ALA A 104 -4.48 -1.10 -4.42
C ALA A 104 -5.92 -0.94 -4.91
N CYS A 105 -6.52 0.25 -4.72
CA CYS A 105 -7.87 0.57 -5.18
C CYS A 105 -7.97 0.55 -6.71
N ALA A 106 -7.02 1.18 -7.39
CA ALA A 106 -7.00 1.28 -8.84
C ALA A 106 -6.80 -0.08 -9.52
N ARG A 107 -5.84 -0.90 -9.04
CA ARG A 107 -5.60 -2.27 -9.54
C ARG A 107 -6.77 -3.23 -9.27
N SER A 108 -7.65 -2.87 -8.35
CA SER A 108 -8.88 -3.61 -8.03
C SER A 108 -10.12 -3.08 -8.77
N GLY A 109 -9.95 -2.13 -9.70
CA GLY A 109 -11.04 -1.51 -10.47
C GLY A 109 -11.91 -0.55 -9.64
N ARG A 110 -11.49 -0.19 -8.42
CA ARG A 110 -12.20 0.73 -7.52
C ARG A 110 -11.73 2.17 -7.75
N TRP A 111 -11.89 2.64 -8.98
CA TRP A 111 -11.41 3.96 -9.42
C TRP A 111 -11.96 5.12 -8.57
N ARG A 112 -13.21 5.06 -8.10
CA ARG A 112 -13.80 6.11 -7.24
C ARG A 112 -13.02 6.31 -5.94
N TRP A 113 -12.64 5.21 -5.30
CA TRP A 113 -11.85 5.23 -4.08
C TRP A 113 -10.42 5.71 -4.35
N ALA A 114 -9.83 5.28 -5.47
CA ALA A 114 -8.53 5.75 -5.90
C ALA A 114 -8.49 7.27 -6.11
N LEU A 115 -9.50 7.85 -6.78
CA LEU A 115 -9.61 9.30 -6.99
C LEU A 115 -9.84 10.08 -5.68
N HIS A 116 -10.70 9.55 -4.80
CA HIS A 116 -10.95 10.18 -3.51
C HIS A 116 -9.68 10.22 -2.65
N LEU A 117 -8.92 9.13 -2.61
CA LEU A 117 -7.63 9.09 -1.91
C LEU A 117 -6.58 10.00 -2.56
N LEU A 118 -6.60 10.12 -3.89
CA LEU A 118 -5.69 10.98 -4.63
C LEU A 118 -5.94 12.47 -4.32
N ALA A 119 -7.22 12.87 -4.25
CA ALA A 119 -7.60 14.21 -3.81
C ALA A 119 -7.19 14.45 -2.34
N ALA A 120 -7.46 13.49 -1.45
CA ALA A 120 -7.07 13.59 -0.04
C ALA A 120 -5.54 13.69 0.16
N ALA A 121 -4.74 12.96 -0.63
CA ALA A 121 -3.29 13.06 -0.59
C ALA A 121 -2.80 14.45 -1.02
N ARG A 122 -3.43 15.03 -2.05
CA ARG A 122 -3.15 16.41 -2.51
C ARG A 122 -3.47 17.44 -1.45
N ASP A 123 -4.62 17.34 -0.80
CA ASP A 123 -5.05 18.27 0.26
C ASP A 123 -4.13 18.19 1.49
N SER A 124 -3.55 17.01 1.75
CA SER A 124 -2.52 16.82 2.78
C SER A 124 -1.12 17.28 2.37
N GLY A 125 -0.94 17.84 1.18
CA GLY A 125 0.36 18.31 0.68
C GLY A 125 1.35 17.20 0.29
N LEU A 126 0.86 15.97 0.10
CA LEU A 126 1.65 14.80 -0.26
C LEU A 126 1.33 14.42 -1.72
N PRO A 127 2.02 15.02 -2.72
CA PRO A 127 1.75 14.71 -4.11
C PRO A 127 2.02 13.23 -4.40
N PRO A 128 1.01 12.47 -4.89
CA PRO A 128 1.23 11.09 -5.30
C PRO A 128 2.26 11.03 -6.43
N ASP A 129 3.02 9.93 -6.50
CA ASP A 129 3.98 9.73 -7.58
C ASP A 129 3.29 9.54 -8.95
N ALA A 130 4.04 9.81 -10.03
CA ALA A 130 3.54 9.68 -11.40
C ALA A 130 3.03 8.27 -11.73
N ALA A 131 3.63 7.24 -11.10
CA ALA A 131 3.21 5.86 -11.25
C ALA A 131 1.78 5.66 -10.72
N THR A 132 1.49 6.14 -9.51
CA THR A 132 0.18 6.06 -8.85
C THR A 132 -0.89 6.79 -9.66
N PHE A 133 -0.57 7.99 -10.18
CA PHE A 133 -1.46 8.72 -11.09
C PHE A 133 -1.78 7.92 -12.35
N SER A 134 -0.77 7.35 -13.01
CA SER A 134 -0.97 6.55 -14.22
C SER A 134 -1.86 5.32 -13.97
N VAL A 135 -1.69 4.67 -12.82
CA VAL A 135 -2.49 3.50 -12.41
C VAL A 135 -3.94 3.91 -12.10
N ALA A 136 -4.14 5.05 -11.44
CA ALA A 136 -5.47 5.60 -11.18
C ALA A 136 -6.21 5.98 -12.47
N LEU A 137 -5.51 6.59 -13.44
CA LEU A 137 -6.05 6.91 -14.75
C LEU A 137 -6.43 5.66 -15.55
N ALA A 138 -5.56 4.65 -15.58
CA ALA A 138 -5.84 3.38 -16.23
C ALA A 138 -7.09 2.71 -15.63
N ALA A 139 -7.27 2.78 -14.30
CA ALA A 139 -8.48 2.28 -13.65
C ALA A 139 -9.75 3.07 -14.03
N CYS A 140 -9.63 4.37 -14.33
CA CYS A 140 -10.74 5.21 -14.80
C CYS A 140 -11.11 4.90 -16.27
N GLU A 141 -10.11 4.66 -17.13
CA GLU A 141 -10.31 4.25 -18.54
C GLU A 141 -11.10 2.93 -18.61
N VAL A 142 -10.74 1.95 -17.77
CA VAL A 142 -11.44 0.65 -17.68
C VAL A 142 -12.86 0.80 -17.09
N GLY A 143 -13.08 1.79 -16.22
CA GLY A 143 -14.37 2.09 -15.59
C GLY A 143 -15.42 2.77 -16.48
N GLN A 144 -15.16 2.93 -17.80
CA GLN A 144 -16.05 3.56 -18.79
C GLN A 144 -16.52 4.98 -18.45
N ARG A 145 -15.68 5.80 -17.79
CA ARG A 145 -15.92 7.24 -17.63
C ARG A 145 -14.67 8.05 -17.94
N SER A 146 -14.38 8.16 -19.24
CA SER A 146 -13.35 9.05 -19.80
C SER A 146 -13.51 10.52 -19.38
N VAL A 147 -14.73 10.97 -19.06
CA VAL A 147 -15.03 12.38 -18.74
C VAL A 147 -14.41 12.86 -17.41
N LEU A 148 -14.19 11.98 -16.44
CA LEU A 148 -13.52 12.34 -15.17
C LEU A 148 -11.99 12.24 -15.24
N ALA A 149 -11.46 11.54 -16.25
CA ALA A 149 -10.03 11.39 -16.46
C ALA A 149 -9.40 12.61 -17.18
N LEU A 150 -10.19 13.36 -17.95
CA LEU A 150 -9.76 14.56 -18.69
C LEU A 150 -9.20 15.68 -17.79
N PRO A 151 -9.90 16.14 -16.72
CA PRO A 151 -9.34 17.18 -15.86
C PRO A 151 -8.05 16.73 -15.15
N LEU A 152 -7.91 15.44 -14.86
CA LEU A 152 -6.69 14.87 -14.28
C LEU A 152 -5.55 14.76 -15.32
N GLN A 153 -5.86 14.58 -16.60
CA GLN A 153 -4.87 14.58 -17.68
C GLN A 153 -4.34 15.98 -17.99
N GLU A 154 -5.20 17.00 -17.95
CA GLU A 154 -4.80 18.40 -18.14
C GLU A 154 -3.91 18.89 -16.98
N GLU A 155 -4.27 18.54 -15.73
CA GLU A 155 -3.42 18.84 -14.55
C GLU A 155 -2.04 18.14 -14.62
N LEU A 156 -1.93 16.96 -15.25
CA LEU A 156 -0.66 16.25 -15.46
C LEU A 156 0.24 16.92 -16.51
N GLN A 157 -0.34 17.58 -17.51
CA GLN A 157 0.42 18.38 -18.47
C GLN A 157 0.95 19.67 -17.84
N GLU A 158 0.18 20.28 -16.93
CA GLU A 158 0.61 21.49 -16.20
C GLU A 158 1.69 21.21 -15.14
N SER A 159 1.68 20.03 -14.53
CA SER A 159 2.67 19.63 -13.51
C SER A 159 4.00 19.10 -14.08
N GLY A 160 4.20 19.16 -15.41
CA GLY A 160 5.52 19.00 -16.03
C GLY A 160 6.09 17.57 -16.04
N VAL A 161 5.27 16.56 -15.76
CA VAL A 161 5.72 15.15 -15.86
C VAL A 161 5.48 14.67 -17.29
N ALA A 162 6.51 14.78 -18.12
CA ALA A 162 6.48 14.30 -19.50
C ALA A 162 6.15 12.80 -19.56
N LEU A 163 4.93 12.48 -19.98
CA LEU A 163 4.53 11.13 -20.38
C LEU A 163 5.34 10.73 -21.62
N ILE A 164 6.40 9.96 -21.42
CA ILE A 164 7.08 9.27 -22.51
C ILE A 164 6.11 8.22 -23.07
N GLY A 165 5.63 8.48 -24.28
CA GLY A 165 5.29 7.45 -25.27
C GLY A 165 3.90 6.82 -25.17
N ARG A 166 2.89 7.53 -25.68
CA ARG A 166 1.90 6.86 -26.56
C ARG A 166 2.31 7.17 -27.99
N SER A 167 3.20 6.36 -28.55
CA SER A 167 3.35 6.27 -30.00
C SER A 167 2.05 5.67 -30.56
N SER A 168 1.19 6.56 -31.03
CA SER A 168 0.23 6.29 -32.08
C SER A 168 0.93 5.61 -33.25
N GLY A 169 0.54 4.37 -33.55
CA GLY A 169 0.74 3.75 -34.86
C GLY A 169 -0.64 3.49 -35.48
N PRO A 170 -0.84 3.79 -36.78
CA PRO A 170 -2.07 3.51 -37.51
C PRO A 170 -2.32 2.01 -37.73
#